data_AF-A0AAN9VXN7-F1
#
_entry.id   AF-A0AAN9VXN7-F1
#
_cell.length_a   1.000
_cell.length_b   1.000
_cell.length_c   1.000
_cell.angle_alpha   90.00
_cell.angle_beta   90.00
_cell.angle_gamma   90.00
#
_symmetry.space_group_name_H-M   'P 1'
#
loop_
_entity.id
_entity.type
_entity.pdbx_description
1 polymer ?
#
loop_
_entity_poly.entity_id
_entity_poly.type
_entity_poly.pdbx_seq_one_letter_code
_entity_poly.pdbx_strand_id
1 'polypeptide(L)'
;MTSPLELLTPKDREEPLLSTYYGSVACGTIGFIIACAMNGVARRPIYSGIQKHIGFVTLGIVGGHFVEKQRAIYFAERDAVFRHYVELHPEDFPAPERKKYAEIFRPWLPVR
;
A
#
# COMPACT_ATOMS: atom_id res chain seq x y z
N MET A 1 -11.89 -22.68 15.00
CA MET A 1 -11.66 -22.20 13.61
C MET A 1 -11.62 -20.69 13.68
N THR A 2 -10.66 -20.02 13.03
CA THR A 2 -10.63 -18.55 13.02
C THR A 2 -11.92 -18.05 12.39
N SER A 3 -12.72 -17.26 13.11
CA SER A 3 -13.95 -16.70 12.55
C SER A 3 -13.60 -15.68 11.45
N PRO A 4 -14.45 -15.46 10.43
CA PRO A 4 -14.21 -14.44 9.41
C PRO A 4 -13.91 -13.05 10.00
N LEU A 5 -14.56 -12.72 11.12
CA LEU A 5 -14.34 -11.48 11.88
C LEU A 5 -12.95 -11.41 12.52
N GLU A 6 -12.46 -12.50 13.11
CA GLU A 6 -11.12 -12.56 13.70
C GLU A 6 -10.01 -12.31 12.65
N LEU A 7 -10.25 -12.69 11.39
CA LEU A 7 -9.31 -12.41 10.30
C LEU A 7 -9.29 -10.93 9.90
N LEU A 8 -10.45 -10.27 9.92
CA LEU A 8 -10.59 -8.88 9.50
C LEU A 8 -10.22 -7.89 10.61
N THR A 9 -10.38 -8.27 11.88
CA THR A 9 -10.02 -7.42 13.01
C THR A 9 -8.51 -7.23 13.06
N PRO A 10 -8.00 -5.99 13.06
CA PRO A 10 -6.57 -5.74 13.14
C PRO A 10 -6.06 -6.27 14.49
N LYS A 11 -5.26 -7.33 14.44
CA LYS A 11 -4.47 -7.82 15.57
C LYS A 11 -3.32 -6.84 15.78
N ASP A 12 -2.99 -6.49 17.03
CA ASP A 12 -1.96 -5.52 17.46
C ASP A 12 -0.68 -5.53 16.61
N ARG A 13 -0.73 -4.90 15.44
CA ARG A 13 0.34 -4.89 14.44
C ARG A 13 0.79 -3.46 14.34
N GLU A 14 1.97 -3.20 14.87
CA GLU A 14 2.66 -1.95 14.63
C GLU A 14 3.03 -1.86 13.14
N GLU A 15 2.76 -0.72 12.53
CA GLU A 15 3.16 -0.48 11.15
C GLU A 15 4.69 -0.28 11.11
N PRO A 16 5.41 -1.01 10.25
CA PRO A 16 6.85 -0.79 10.11
C PRO A 16 7.08 0.59 9.50
N LEU A 17 8.10 1.31 10.00
CA LEU A 17 8.46 2.65 9.55
C LEU A 17 8.57 2.78 8.03
N LEU A 18 9.09 1.74 7.37
CA LEU A 18 9.20 1.70 5.92
C LEU A 18 7.83 1.84 5.24
N SER A 19 6.81 1.12 5.72
CA SER A 19 5.46 1.18 5.14
C SER A 19 4.86 2.57 5.26
N THR A 20 4.99 3.19 6.44
CA THR A 20 4.41 4.51 6.73
C THR A 20 5.02 5.62 5.87
N TYR A 21 6.33 5.58 5.62
CA TYR A 21 7.01 6.66 4.88
C TYR A 21 7.26 6.36 3.40
N TYR A 22 7.08 5.11 2.95
CA TYR A 22 7.37 4.71 1.57
C TYR A 22 6.64 5.57 0.54
N GLY A 23 5.34 5.83 0.71
CA GLY A 23 4.54 6.64 -0.22
C GLY A 23 5.07 8.07 -0.37
N SER A 24 5.33 8.74 0.76
CA SER A 24 5.86 10.12 0.79
C SER A 24 7.26 10.21 0.20
N VAL A 25 8.14 9.24 0.50
CA VAL A 25 9.50 9.18 -0.06
C VAL A 25 9.44 8.92 -1.57
N ALA A 26 8.59 7.99 -2.02
CA ALA A 26 8.41 7.71 -3.44
C ALA A 26 7.95 8.96 -4.20
N CYS A 27 6.95 9.69 -3.70
CA CYS A 27 6.52 10.96 -4.30
C CYS A 27 7.64 12.02 -4.31
N GLY A 28 8.47 12.09 -3.26
CA GLY A 28 9.67 12.94 -3.22
C GLY A 28 10.68 12.58 -4.31
N THR A 29 10.96 11.28 -4.52
CA THR A 29 11.86 10.83 -5.60
C THR A 29 11.31 11.15 -6.98
N ILE A 30 9.99 11.04 -7.19
CA ILE A 30 9.32 11.45 -8.42
C ILE A 30 9.50 12.96 -8.63
N GLY A 31 9.35 13.78 -7.59
CA GLY A 31 9.63 15.22 -7.65
C GLY A 31 11.06 15.53 -8.10
N PHE A 32 12.04 14.79 -7.58
CA PHE A 32 13.43 14.90 -8.04
C PHE A 32 13.61 14.55 -9.53
N ILE A 33 13.00 13.46 -9.97
CA ILE A 33 13.04 13.02 -11.37
C ILE A 33 12.41 14.07 -12.29
N ILE A 34 11.28 14.68 -11.87
CA ILE A 34 10.63 15.77 -12.60
C ILE A 34 11.57 16.97 -12.74
N ALA A 35 12.25 17.38 -11.66
CA ALA A 35 13.21 18.49 -11.70
C ALA A 35 14.37 18.21 -12.68
N CYS A 36 14.92 16.99 -12.67
CA CYS A 36 15.93 16.54 -13.62
C CYS A 36 15.41 16.57 -15.06
N ALA A 37 14.20 16.07 -15.30
CA ALA A 37 13.57 16.05 -16.61
C ALA A 37 13.33 17.47 -17.15
N MET A 38 12.87 18.40 -16.31
CA MET A 38 12.68 19.81 -16.69
C MET A 38 13.99 20.47 -17.15
N ASN A 39 15.09 20.21 -16.45
CA ASN A 39 16.40 20.71 -16.86
C ASN A 39 16.86 20.08 -18.18
N GLY A 40 16.64 18.77 -18.36
CA GLY A 40 16.92 18.07 -19.63
C GLY A 40 16.15 18.64 -20.82
N VAL A 41 14.84 18.86 -20.68
CA VAL A 41 13.99 19.47 -21.71
C VAL A 41 14.45 20.90 -22.02
N ALA A 42 14.84 21.67 -21.01
CA ALA A 42 15.36 23.03 -21.17
C ALA A 42 16.80 23.08 -21.73
N ARG A 43 17.41 21.95 -22.09
CA ARG A 43 18.81 21.82 -22.54
C ARG A 43 19.81 22.44 -21.54
N ARG A 44 19.50 22.36 -20.24
CA ARG A 44 20.38 22.76 -19.15
C ARG A 44 21.02 21.50 -18.53
N PRO A 45 22.18 21.64 -17.87
CA PRO A 45 22.75 20.53 -17.11
C PRO A 45 21.73 19.98 -16.11
N ILE A 46 21.62 18.64 -16.01
CA ILE A 46 20.56 17.95 -15.26
C ILE A 46 20.47 18.43 -13.80
N TYR A 47 21.62 18.65 -13.17
CA TYR A 47 21.74 19.08 -11.76
C TYR A 47 21.78 20.61 -11.59
N SER A 48 21.46 21.39 -12.63
CA SER A 48 21.51 22.85 -12.56
C SER A 48 20.39 23.42 -11.69
N GLY A 49 20.74 24.28 -10.73
CA GLY A 49 19.79 24.99 -9.88
C GLY A 49 19.24 24.11 -8.76
N ILE A 50 20.07 23.82 -7.75
CA ILE A 50 19.75 22.98 -6.59
C ILE A 50 18.44 23.40 -5.87
N GLN A 51 18.17 24.71 -5.84
CA GLN A 51 16.94 25.31 -5.29
C GLN A 51 15.68 24.64 -5.86
N LYS A 52 15.68 24.38 -7.18
CA LYS A 52 14.55 23.76 -7.88
C LYS A 52 14.37 22.30 -7.46
N HIS A 53 15.46 21.53 -7.42
CA HIS A 53 15.41 20.14 -6.98
C HIS A 53 14.87 20.03 -5.55
N ILE A 54 15.37 20.87 -4.64
CA ILE A 54 14.89 20.92 -3.26
C ILE A 54 13.39 21.27 -3.24
N GLY A 55 12.96 22.29 -3.99
CA GLY A 55 11.56 22.70 -4.06
C GLY A 55 10.61 21.61 -4.59
N PHE A 56 11.01 20.90 -5.65
CA PHE A 56 10.19 19.80 -6.19
C PHE A 56 10.16 18.58 -5.28
N VAL A 57 11.27 18.26 -4.60
CA VAL A 57 11.31 17.15 -3.63
C VAL A 57 10.43 17.45 -2.42
N THR A 58 10.52 18.66 -1.85
CA THR A 58 9.69 19.03 -0.69
C THR A 58 8.21 19.05 -1.05
N LEU A 59 7.85 19.59 -2.24
CA LEU A 59 6.48 19.55 -2.73
C LEU A 59 5.99 18.10 -2.92
N GLY A 60 6.83 17.24 -3.50
CA GLY A 60 6.52 15.82 -3.68
C GLY A 60 6.28 15.09 -2.36
N ILE A 61 7.10 15.33 -1.33
CA ILE A 61 6.94 14.71 0.00
C ILE A 61 5.65 15.19 0.68
N VAL A 62 5.38 16.50 0.68
CA VAL A 62 4.18 17.08 1.30
C VAL A 62 2.92 16.59 0.60
N GLY A 63 2.92 16.59 -0.74
CA GLY A 63 1.83 16.06 -1.54
C GLY A 63 1.63 14.56 -1.30
N GLY A 64 2.71 13.78 -1.28
CA GLY A 64 2.67 12.35 -1.00
C GLY A 64 2.08 12.02 0.37
N HIS A 65 2.45 12.79 1.41
CA HIS A 65 1.89 12.61 2.75
C HIS A 65 0.38 12.87 2.79
N PHE A 66 -0.10 13.91 2.09
CA PHE A 66 -1.54 14.17 2.00
C PHE A 66 -2.27 13.04 1.28
N VAL A 67 -1.73 12.56 0.15
CA VAL A 67 -2.31 11.44 -0.60
C VAL A 67 -2.35 10.17 0.25
N GLU A 68 -1.28 9.84 0.97
CA GLU A 68 -1.22 8.65 1.82
C GLU A 68 -2.25 8.74 2.97
N LYS A 69 -2.42 9.91 3.57
CA LYS A 69 -3.47 10.13 4.59
C LYS A 69 -4.87 9.87 4.03
N GLN A 70 -5.20 10.42 2.86
CA GLN A 70 -6.51 10.21 2.25
C GLN A 70 -6.72 8.74 1.85
N ARG A 71 -5.67 8.09 1.36
CA ARG A 71 -5.65 6.67 1.03
C ARG A 71 -5.91 5.81 2.27
N ALA A 72 -5.26 6.11 3.39
CA ALA A 72 -5.45 5.40 4.64
C ALA A 72 -6.89 5.52 5.16
N ILE A 73 -7.48 6.72 5.12
CA ILE A 73 -8.88 6.95 5.50
C ILE A 73 -9.83 6.13 4.63
N TYR A 74 -9.64 6.17 3.30
CA TYR A 74 -10.47 5.41 2.36
C TYR A 74 -10.43 3.90 2.62
N PHE A 75 -9.23 3.33 2.82
CA PHE A 75 -9.10 1.90 3.11
C PHE A 75 -9.62 1.52 4.49
N ALA A 76 -9.44 2.38 5.49
CA ALA A 76 -10.00 2.16 6.82
C ALA A 76 -11.54 2.12 6.80
N GLU A 77 -12.17 3.05 6.07
CA GLU A 77 -13.62 3.07 5.89
C GLU A 77 -14.11 1.82 5.16
N ARG A 78 -13.47 1.46 4.05
CA ARG A 78 -13.81 0.25 3.28
C ARG A 78 -13.72 -1.01 4.13
N ASP A 79 -12.66 -1.16 4.90
CA ASP A 79 -12.48 -2.33 5.77
C ASP A 79 -13.48 -2.33 6.94
N ALA A 80 -13.87 -1.16 7.45
CA ALA A 80 -14.93 -1.05 8.46
C ALA A 80 -16.29 -1.50 7.91
N VAL A 81 -16.63 -1.11 6.68
CA VAL A 81 -17.85 -1.55 5.99
C VAL A 81 -17.87 -3.07 5.82
N PHE A 82 -16.74 -3.66 5.41
CA PHE A 82 -16.66 -5.12 5.25
C PHE A 82 -16.81 -5.87 6.57
N ARG A 83 -16.20 -5.39 7.65
CA ARG A 83 -16.39 -5.98 8.99
C ARG A 83 -17.86 -5.93 9.39
N HIS A 84 -18.48 -4.76 9.27
CA HIS A 84 -19.88 -4.57 9.63
C HIS A 84 -20.82 -5.47 8.82
N TYR A 85 -20.56 -5.65 7.52
CA TYR A 85 -21.36 -6.53 6.67
C TYR A 85 -21.25 -8.01 7.07
N VAL A 86 -20.04 -8.47 7.39
CA VAL A 86 -19.81 -9.85 7.86
C VAL A 86 -20.45 -10.10 9.22
N GLU A 87 -20.51 -9.08 10.10
CA GLU A 87 -21.22 -9.16 11.38
C GLU A 87 -22.73 -9.31 11.20
N LEU A 88 -23.30 -8.64 10.19
CA LEU A 88 -24.74 -8.66 9.91
C LEU A 88 -25.19 -9.98 9.26
N HIS A 89 -24.33 -10.57 8.43
CA HIS A 89 -24.64 -11.77 7.62
C HIS A 89 -23.64 -12.91 7.85
N PRO A 90 -23.55 -13.48 9.07
CA PRO A 90 -22.63 -14.58 9.34
C PRO A 90 -22.95 -15.85 8.52
N GLU A 91 -24.20 -16.03 8.08
CA GLU A 91 -24.67 -17.15 7.27
C GLU A 91 -24.02 -17.22 5.89
N ASP A 92 -23.67 -16.08 5.30
CA ASP A 92 -23.04 -15.99 3.98
C ASP A 92 -21.54 -16.32 4.03
N PHE A 93 -20.95 -16.31 5.23
CA PHE A 93 -19.53 -16.53 5.46
C PHE A 93 -19.26 -17.72 6.41
N PRO A 94 -19.69 -18.94 6.07
CA PRO A 94 -19.38 -20.12 6.87
C PRO A 94 -17.87 -20.35 6.91
N ALA A 95 -17.32 -20.61 8.10
CA ALA A 95 -15.89 -20.89 8.25
C ALA A 95 -15.52 -22.19 7.50
N PRO A 96 -14.67 -22.16 6.47
CA PRO A 96 -14.33 -23.35 5.72
C PRO A 96 -13.49 -24.31 6.57
N GLU A 97 -13.69 -25.61 6.35
CA GLU A 97 -12.87 -26.64 6.96
C GLU A 97 -11.41 -26.54 6.46
N ARG A 98 -10.47 -26.25 7.36
CA ARG A 98 -9.04 -26.17 7.05
C ARG A 98 -8.43 -27.58 6.96
N LYS A 99 -8.40 -28.15 5.75
CA LYS A 99 -7.75 -29.44 5.46
C LYS A 99 -6.24 -29.30 5.42
N LYS A 100 -5.52 -30.30 5.93
CA LYS A 100 -4.05 -30.32 5.86
C LYS A 100 -3.59 -30.69 4.45
N TYR A 101 -2.40 -30.24 4.03
CA TYR A 101 -1.83 -30.65 2.75
C TYR A 101 -1.69 -32.17 2.61
N ALA A 102 -1.52 -32.90 3.72
CA ALA A 102 -1.49 -34.36 3.73
C ALA A 102 -2.81 -35.02 3.28
N GLU A 103 -3.93 -34.31 3.39
CA GLU A 103 -5.28 -34.78 3.03
C GLU A 103 -5.67 -34.36 1.60
N ILE A 104 -4.87 -33.48 0.96
CA ILE A 104 -5.18 -32.88 -0.34
C ILE A 104 -4.23 -33.46 -1.39
N PHE A 105 -4.74 -34.36 -2.23
CA PHE A 105 -3.99 -34.88 -3.38
C PHE A 105 -4.22 -33.99 -4.60
N ARG A 106 -3.20 -33.22 -4.99
CA ARG A 106 -3.19 -32.47 -6.26
C ARG A 106 -2.32 -33.20 -7.29
N PRO A 107 -2.65 -33.12 -8.58
CA PRO A 107 -1.77 -33.64 -9.62
C PRO A 107 -0.44 -32.89 -9.60
N TRP A 108 0.67 -33.64 -9.66
CA TRP A 108 2.00 -33.07 -9.80
C TRP A 108 2.29 -32.83 -11.28
N LEU A 109 2.52 -31.56 -11.65
CA LEU A 109 2.89 -31.16 -13.01
C LEU A 109 4.40 -30.88 -13.05
N PRO A 110 5.24 -31.82 -13.51
CA PRO A 110 6.68 -31.58 -13.64
C PRO A 110 6.98 -30.54 -14.71
N VAL A 111 7.89 -29.62 -14.42
CA VAL A 111 8.58 -28.82 -15.43
C VAL A 111 9.78 -29.64 -15.91
N ARG A 112 9.78 -30.01 -17.19
CA ARG A 112 10.82 -30.82 -17.84
C ARG A 112 11.59 -29.99 -18.84
#